data_AF-A0A376TSN0-F1
#
_entry.id   AF-A0A376TSN0-F1
#
_cell.length_a   1.000
_cell.length_b   1.000
_cell.length_c   1.000
_cell.angle_alpha   90.00
_cell.angle_beta   90.00
_cell.angle_gamma   90.00
#
_symmetry.space_group_name_H-M   'P 1'
#
loop_
_entity.id
_entity.type
_entity.pdbx_description
1 polymer ?
#
loop_
_entity_poly.entity_id
_entity_poly.type
_entity_poly.pdbx_seq_one_letter_code
_entity_poly.pdbx_strand_id
1 'polypeptide(L)' 'MSAKLKPYRGVVHVITHLNCPDIYYTPGGQSAPEPSPLDRRMFGKKMRHVGDRVAAVVAESEEIALEALEAHRR' A
#
# COMPACT_ATOMS: atom_id res chain seq x y z
N MET A 1 11.37 5.18 -10.63
CA MET A 1 10.59 4.96 -11.86
C MET A 1 9.28 4.29 -11.48
N SER A 2 8.18 5.05 -11.50
CA SER A 2 6.83 4.55 -11.19
C SER A 2 6.44 3.48 -12.21
N ALA A 3 6.02 2.30 -11.74
CA ALA A 3 5.48 1.27 -12.60
C ALA A 3 4.24 1.84 -13.31
N LYS A 4 4.35 2.10 -14.61
CA LYS A 4 3.23 2.55 -15.45
C LYS A 4 2.23 1.41 -15.54
N LEU A 5 1.24 1.41 -14.64
CA LEU A 5 -0.04 0.75 -14.92
C LEU A 5 -0.60 1.36 -16.20
N LYS A 6 -1.20 0.54 -17.07
CA LYS A 6 -2.03 1.05 -18.16
C LYS A 6 -3.04 2.05 -17.57
N PRO A 7 -3.33 3.18 -18.23
CA PRO A 7 -4.29 4.14 -17.73
C PRO A 7 -5.68 3.50 -17.76
N TYR A 8 -6.05 2.84 -16.67
CA TYR A 8 -7.44 2.52 -16.39
C TYR A 8 -8.16 3.85 -16.24
N ARG A 9 -9.11 4.14 -17.14
CA ARG A 9 -9.94 5.34 -17.03
C ARG A 9 -10.58 5.34 -15.64
N GLY A 10 -10.34 6.40 -14.87
CA GLY A 10 -10.85 6.56 -13.51
C GLY A 10 -9.90 6.10 -12.40
N VAL A 11 -8.73 5.49 -12.68
CA VAL A 11 -7.68 5.31 -11.65
C VAL A 11 -6.90 6.61 -11.49
N VAL A 12 -6.98 7.18 -10.30
CA VAL A 12 -6.35 8.47 -9.94
C VAL A 12 -4.91 8.25 -9.50
N HIS A 13 -4.66 7.23 -8.67
CA HIS A 13 -3.32 6.98 -8.13
C HIS A 13 -3.09 5.52 -7.75
N VAL A 14 -1.82 5.11 -7.74
CA VAL A 14 -1.39 3.81 -7.21
C VAL A 14 -0.28 4.05 -6.20
N ILE A 15 -0.50 3.61 -4.97
CA ILE A 15 0.45 3.74 -3.87
C ILE A 15 1.14 2.40 -3.65
N THR A 16 2.46 2.43 -3.53
CA THR A 16 3.35 1.29 -3.37
C THR A 16 4.45 1.64 -2.37
N HIS A 17 5.31 0.69 -2.05
CA HIS A 17 6.51 0.92 -1.24
C HIS A 17 7.49 1.96 -1.83
N LEU A 18 7.36 2.30 -3.12
CA LEU A 18 8.23 3.25 -3.82
C LEU A 18 7.79 4.72 -3.67
N ASN A 19 6.51 4.98 -3.40
CA ASN A 19 5.95 6.34 -3.38
C ASN A 19 5.11 6.64 -2.12
N CYS A 20 5.04 5.72 -1.15
CA CYS A 20 4.48 6.02 0.16
C CYS A 20 5.54 6.68 1.09
N PRO A 21 5.12 7.38 2.15
CA PRO A 21 6.05 7.90 3.15
C PRO A 21 7.01 6.84 3.70
N ASP A 22 8.26 7.22 3.92
CA ASP A 22 9.28 6.39 4.56
C ASP A 22 9.27 6.59 6.08
N ILE A 23 8.09 6.35 6.68
CA ILE A 23 7.84 6.52 8.10
C ILE A 23 7.54 5.15 8.70
N TYR A 24 8.30 4.80 9.73
CA TYR A 24 8.11 3.58 10.49
C TYR A 24 7.12 3.81 11.64
N TYR A 25 6.27 2.83 11.87
CA TYR A 25 5.30 2.80 12.96
C TYR A 25 5.11 1.37 13.47
N THR A 26 4.45 1.23 14.61
CA THR A 26 4.02 -0.07 15.14
C THR A 26 2.50 -0.10 15.29
N PRO A 27 1.83 -1.20 14.93
CA PRO A 27 0.40 -1.38 15.20
C PRO A 27 0.12 -1.77 16.66
N GLY A 28 1.16 -1.96 17.48
CA GLY A 28 1.03 -2.40 18.88
C GLY A 28 0.23 -1.47 19.78
N GLY A 29 0.04 -0.21 19.39
CA GLY A 29 -0.89 0.73 20.02
C GLY A 29 -0.61 0.99 21.50
N GLN A 30 0.67 1.08 21.90
CA GLN A 30 1.03 1.34 23.29
C GLN A 30 1.15 2.85 23.55
N SER A 31 1.06 3.25 24.82
CA SER A 31 1.16 4.66 25.22
C SER A 31 2.55 5.23 24.95
N ALA A 32 2.63 6.53 24.70
CA ALA A 32 3.90 7.22 24.50
C ALA A 32 4.72 7.31 25.82
N PRO A 33 6.06 7.12 25.78
CA PRO A 33 6.83 6.68 24.62
C PRO A 33 6.59 5.20 24.31
N GLU A 34 6.29 4.88 23.06
CA GLU A 34 6.06 3.51 22.59
C GLU A 34 7.35 2.68 22.79
N PRO A 35 7.33 1.65 23.65
CA PRO A 35 8.52 0.88 23.96
C PRO A 35 8.84 -0.17 22.89
N SER A 36 7.88 -0.50 22.02
CA SER A 36 8.10 -1.49 20.95
C SER A 36 8.89 -0.90 19.78
N PRO A 37 9.69 -1.71 19.08
CA PRO A 37 10.35 -1.28 17.85
C PRO A 37 9.34 -0.79 16.80
N LEU A 38 9.64 0.33 16.13
CA LEU A 38 8.88 0.80 14.98
C LEU A 38 9.24 -0.06 13.77
N ASP A 39 8.48 -1.12 13.55
CA ASP A 39 8.88 -2.21 12.68
C ASP A 39 8.13 -2.26 11.35
N ARG A 40 7.07 -1.46 11.15
CA ARG A 40 6.24 -1.45 9.93
C ARG A 40 6.28 -0.12 9.20
N ARG A 41 6.12 -0.18 7.89
CA ARG A 41 5.79 0.95 7.01
C ARG A 41 4.38 0.75 6.44
N MET A 42 3.81 1.80 5.83
CA MET A 42 2.52 1.71 5.14
C MET A 42 2.53 0.61 4.07
N PHE A 43 3.54 0.63 3.19
CA PHE A 43 3.85 -0.44 2.24
C PHE A 43 5.32 -0.82 2.37
N GLY A 44 5.58 -2.07 2.79
CA GLY A 44 6.93 -2.59 2.99
C GLY A 44 7.59 -3.04 1.68
N LYS A 45 8.93 -2.95 1.61
CA LYS A 45 9.71 -3.52 0.49
C LYS A 45 9.70 -5.06 0.48
N LYS A 46 9.56 -5.67 1.65
CA LYS A 46 9.47 -7.13 1.84
C LYS A 46 8.12 -7.44 2.48
N MET A 47 7.42 -8.43 1.93
CA MET A 47 6.23 -8.99 2.57
C MET A 47 6.66 -9.96 3.66
N ARG A 48 6.02 -9.88 4.84
CA ARG A 48 6.35 -10.74 5.98
C ARG A 48 5.39 -11.92 6.16
N HIS A 49 4.18 -11.81 5.65
CA HIS A 49 3.15 -12.83 5.78
C HIS A 49 2.15 -12.77 4.62
N VAL A 50 1.35 -13.84 4.47
CA VAL A 50 0.20 -13.84 3.57
C VAL A 50 -0.79 -12.77 4.05
N GLY A 51 -1.32 -11.98 3.12
CA GLY A 51 -2.21 -10.84 3.43
C GLY A 51 -1.49 -9.55 3.83
N ASP A 52 -0.16 -9.48 3.72
CA ASP A 52 0.56 -8.21 3.87
C ASP A 52 0.22 -7.25 2.71
N ARG A 53 0.22 -5.95 2.99
CA ARG A 53 -0.21 -4.93 2.03
C ARG A 53 0.90 -4.66 1.02
N VAL A 54 0.57 -4.81 -0.27
CA VAL A 54 1.54 -4.66 -1.37
C VAL A 54 1.44 -3.29 -2.03
N ALA A 55 0.22 -2.86 -2.29
CA ALA A 55 -0.11 -1.59 -2.93
C ALA A 55 -1.55 -1.20 -2.56
N ALA A 56 -1.91 0.05 -2.80
CA ALA A 56 -3.30 0.52 -2.84
C ALA A 56 -3.57 1.21 -4.18
N VAL A 57 -4.79 1.04 -4.68
CA VAL A 57 -5.30 1.69 -5.88
C VAL A 57 -6.36 2.70 -5.44
N VAL A 58 -6.22 3.95 -5.89
CA VAL A 58 -7.19 5.03 -5.68
C VAL A 58 -7.86 5.30 -7.01
N ALA A 59 -9.19 5.17 -7.05
CA ALA A 59 -10.00 5.37 -8.24
C ALA A 59 -11.23 6.23 -7.93
N GLU A 60 -11.88 6.71 -8.98
CA GLU A 60 -13.11 7.51 -8.91
C GLU A 60 -14.31 6.70 -8.40
N SER A 61 -14.29 5.37 -8.53
CA SER A 61 -15.27 4.46 -7.95
C SER A 61 -14.63 3.18 -7.43
N GLU A 62 -15.32 2.48 -6.53
CA GLU A 62 -14.87 1.21 -5.97
C GLU A 62 -14.76 0.12 -7.06
N GLU A 63 -15.70 0.09 -8.00
CA GLU A 63 -15.71 -0.91 -9.08
C GLU A 63 -14.44 -0.81 -9.96
N ILE A 64 -14.02 0.41 -10.29
CA ILE A 64 -12.79 0.66 -11.08
C ILE A 64 -11.55 0.23 -10.28
N ALA A 65 -11.52 0.49 -8.97
CA ALA A 65 -10.41 0.06 -8.12
C ALA A 65 -10.33 -1.48 -8.06
N LEU A 66 -11.46 -2.16 -7.92
CA LEU A 66 -11.52 -3.62 -7.88
C LEU A 66 -11.13 -4.25 -9.23
N GLU A 67 -11.61 -3.71 -10.36
CA GLU A 67 -11.22 -4.18 -11.69
C GLU A 67 -9.71 -4.03 -11.92
N ALA A 68 -9.14 -2.88 -11.53
CA ALA A 68 -7.71 -2.64 -11.63
C ALA A 68 -6.88 -3.59 -10.76
N LEU A 69 -7.37 -3.94 -9.56
CA LEU A 69 -6.74 -4.94 -8.69
C LEU A 69 -6.80 -6.33 -9.31
N GLU A 70 -7.95 -6.74 -9.87
CA GLU A 70 -8.12 -8.05 -10.49
C GLU A 70 -7.24 -8.21 -11.73
N ALA A 71 -7.17 -7.18 -12.58
CA ALA A 71 -6.31 -7.20 -13.77
C ALA A 71 -4.80 -7.25 -13.46
N HIS A 72 -4.41 -6.98 -12.21
CA HIS A 72 -3.04 -7.02 -11.73
C HIS A 72 -2.77 -8.10 -10.69
N ARG A 73 -3.72 -9.02 -10.49
CA ARG A 73 -3.45 -10.31 -9.84
C ARG A 73 -2.61 -11.17 -10.79
N ARG A 74 -1.39 -11.51 -10.35
CA ARG A 74 -0.55 -12.54 -10.92
C ARG A 74 -0.28 -13.61 -9.87
#